data_AF-K1SJC4-F1
#
_entry.id   AF-K1SJC4-F1
#
_cell.length_a   1.000
_cell.length_b   1.000
_cell.length_c   1.000
_cell.angle_alpha   90.00
_cell.angle_beta   90.00
_cell.angle_gamma   90.00
#
_symmetry.space_group_name_H-M   'P 1'
#
loop_
_entity.id
_entity.type
_entity.pdbx_description
1 polymer ?
#
loop_
_entity_poly.entity_id
_entity_poly.type
_entity_poly.pdbx_seq_one_letter_code
_entity_poly.pdbx_strand_id
1 'polypeptide(L)'
;VSGGPMEAGEWNGQHLDLIDAMIKSADESVGDKEVAQIEQHACPTCGCCSGMFTANSMNCLNEAIGLALPGNGTIVATHENRKKLFEDAAKLIVENAFRYYEEGDESVLPRSIATREAFLNAMTLDIAMGGSTNTVLHLLAVAHEAGADFKMDDIDMLSRKTPCLCKVAPNTQKYHVQDVNRAGGIIAIMDELAKGGLVDTNVHRVDGMTLAEAIDRYSITSPDVCKEAIKKYSSAAAGKFN
;
A
#
# COMPACT_ATOMS: atom_id res chain seq x y z
N VAL A 1 8.06 2.01 8.71
CA VAL A 1 8.38 1.70 7.29
C VAL A 1 8.21 0.21 7.08
N SER A 2 7.55 -0.22 6.01
CA SER A 2 7.40 -1.63 5.64
C SER A 2 8.61 -2.15 4.84
N GLY A 3 8.78 -3.48 4.81
CA GLY A 3 9.81 -4.13 3.99
C GLY A 3 9.55 -4.04 2.47
N GLY A 4 8.28 -3.99 2.07
CA GLY A 4 7.84 -3.94 0.67
C GLY A 4 7.48 -5.32 0.08
N PRO A 5 6.72 -5.34 -1.03
CA PRO A 5 6.42 -6.56 -1.77
C PRO A 5 7.64 -7.09 -2.50
N MET A 6 7.68 -8.41 -2.69
CA MET A 6 8.56 -9.03 -3.66
C MET A 6 8.11 -8.69 -5.09
N GLU A 7 9.03 -8.84 -6.04
CA GLU A 7 8.71 -8.73 -7.47
C GLU A 7 7.81 -9.91 -7.87
N ALA A 8 6.90 -9.71 -8.82
CA ALA A 8 6.13 -10.82 -9.37
C ALA A 8 7.04 -11.79 -10.13
N GLY A 9 6.83 -13.09 -9.96
CA GLY A 9 7.48 -14.11 -10.75
C GLY A 9 7.10 -14.01 -12.21
N GLU A 10 7.91 -14.59 -13.10
CA GLU A 10 7.58 -14.70 -14.52
C GLU A 10 7.98 -16.06 -15.06
N TRP A 11 7.04 -16.72 -15.73
CA TRP A 11 7.29 -17.98 -16.42
C TRP A 11 6.40 -18.07 -17.66
N ASN A 12 6.99 -18.41 -18.81
CA ASN A 12 6.28 -18.50 -20.11
C ASN A 12 5.45 -17.26 -20.48
N GLY A 13 5.93 -16.06 -20.10
CA GLY A 13 5.24 -14.79 -20.37
C GLY A 13 3.97 -14.58 -19.52
N GLN A 14 3.79 -15.37 -18.46
CA GLN A 14 2.77 -15.17 -17.45
C GLN A 14 3.42 -14.73 -16.15
N HIS A 15 2.78 -13.76 -15.48
CA HIS A 15 3.16 -13.43 -14.11
C HIS A 15 2.74 -14.57 -13.19
N LEU A 16 3.57 -14.82 -12.19
CA LEU A 16 3.34 -15.82 -11.16
C LEU A 16 3.44 -15.19 -9.77
N ASP A 17 2.63 -15.69 -8.86
CA ASP A 17 2.81 -15.48 -7.43
C ASP A 17 2.78 -16.81 -6.64
N LEU A 18 2.96 -16.71 -5.33
CA LEU A 18 2.96 -17.87 -4.42
C LEU A 18 1.65 -18.66 -4.49
N ILE A 19 0.51 -17.99 -4.70
CA ILE A 19 -0.80 -18.64 -4.77
C ILE A 19 -0.90 -19.47 -6.05
N ASP A 20 -0.34 -19.03 -7.16
CA ASP A 20 -0.29 -19.84 -8.38
C ASP A 20 0.45 -21.16 -8.16
N ALA A 21 1.58 -21.14 -7.45
CA ALA A 21 2.31 -22.36 -7.09
C ALA A 21 1.47 -23.30 -6.21
N MET A 22 0.74 -22.75 -5.23
CA MET A 22 -0.13 -23.53 -4.35
C MET A 22 -1.35 -24.12 -5.10
N ILE A 23 -1.94 -23.37 -6.03
CA ILE A 23 -3.09 -23.85 -6.82
C ILE A 23 -2.62 -24.93 -7.79
N LYS A 24 -1.51 -24.69 -8.50
CA LYS A 24 -0.99 -25.61 -9.53
C LYS A 24 -0.45 -26.90 -8.93
N SER A 25 0.14 -26.86 -7.75
CA SER A 25 0.57 -28.09 -7.04
C SER A 25 -0.60 -28.95 -6.56
N ALA A 26 -1.79 -28.38 -6.37
CA ALA A 26 -3.01 -29.11 -6.00
C ALA A 26 -3.84 -29.58 -7.22
N ASP A 27 -3.46 -29.18 -8.44
CA ASP A 27 -4.14 -29.53 -9.67
C ASP A 27 -3.51 -30.78 -10.29
N GLU A 28 -4.19 -31.92 -10.19
CA GLU A 28 -3.73 -33.21 -10.73
C GLU A 28 -3.52 -33.20 -12.25
N SER A 29 -4.04 -32.19 -12.98
CA SER A 29 -3.79 -32.04 -14.41
C SER A 29 -2.44 -31.42 -14.76
N VAL A 30 -1.73 -30.86 -13.77
CA VAL A 30 -0.41 -30.24 -13.93
C VAL A 30 0.67 -31.23 -13.54
N GLY A 31 1.63 -31.47 -14.44
CA GLY A 31 2.70 -32.45 -14.17
C GLY A 31 3.74 -31.93 -13.17
N ASP A 32 4.33 -32.82 -12.38
CA ASP A 32 5.34 -32.49 -11.35
C ASP A 32 6.49 -31.61 -11.86
N LYS A 33 6.93 -31.82 -13.11
CA LYS A 33 7.99 -31.00 -13.72
C LYS A 33 7.55 -29.55 -13.92
N GLU A 34 6.31 -29.34 -14.30
CA GLU A 34 5.73 -28.01 -14.48
C GLU A 34 5.53 -27.32 -13.13
N VAL A 35 5.00 -28.05 -12.14
CA VAL A 35 4.89 -27.57 -10.75
C VAL A 35 6.26 -27.11 -10.22
N ALA A 36 7.30 -27.94 -10.38
CA ALA A 36 8.65 -27.58 -9.94
C ALA A 36 9.20 -26.33 -10.65
N GLN A 37 8.86 -26.10 -11.92
CA GLN A 37 9.24 -24.87 -12.61
C GLN A 37 8.48 -23.66 -12.03
N ILE A 38 7.18 -23.78 -11.81
CA ILE A 38 6.37 -22.71 -11.21
C ILE A 38 6.91 -22.34 -9.82
N GLU A 39 7.20 -23.33 -8.97
CA GLU A 39 7.78 -23.12 -7.64
C GLU A 39 9.11 -22.35 -7.68
N GLN A 40 9.98 -22.68 -8.64
CA GLN A 40 11.27 -21.99 -8.79
C GLN A 40 11.15 -20.54 -9.27
N HIS A 41 10.05 -20.16 -9.93
CA HIS A 41 9.88 -18.84 -10.52
C HIS A 41 8.88 -17.95 -9.77
N ALA A 42 8.01 -18.50 -8.92
CA ALA A 42 6.95 -17.77 -8.22
C ALA A 42 7.44 -16.78 -7.15
N CYS A 43 8.61 -17.01 -6.56
CA CYS A 43 9.18 -16.20 -5.47
C CYS A 43 10.59 -15.71 -5.84
N PRO A 44 10.71 -14.75 -6.78
CA PRO A 44 11.98 -14.41 -7.41
C PRO A 44 12.93 -13.59 -6.52
N THR A 45 12.39 -12.88 -5.53
CA THR A 45 13.13 -11.93 -4.69
C THR A 45 12.64 -11.94 -3.24
N CYS A 46 13.34 -11.24 -2.36
CA CYS A 46 12.86 -11.02 -1.00
C CYS A 46 11.68 -10.04 -0.96
N GLY A 47 10.88 -10.11 0.11
CA GLY A 47 9.72 -9.24 0.31
C GLY A 47 8.51 -10.03 0.81
N CYS A 48 7.42 -9.32 1.09
CA CYS A 48 6.11 -9.97 1.27
C CYS A 48 5.52 -10.38 -0.09
N CYS A 49 4.36 -11.05 -0.11
CA CYS A 49 3.75 -11.55 -1.34
C CYS A 49 3.64 -10.46 -2.43
N SER A 50 3.63 -10.82 -3.72
CA SER A 50 3.59 -9.87 -4.83
C SER A 50 2.18 -9.35 -5.15
N GLY A 51 1.13 -10.10 -4.79
CA GLY A 51 -0.29 -9.72 -4.95
C GLY A 51 -0.86 -8.92 -3.78
N MET A 52 -2.07 -8.39 -3.92
CA MET A 52 -2.82 -7.62 -2.93
C MET A 52 -3.41 -8.49 -1.81
N PHE A 53 -2.55 -9.23 -1.13
CA PHE A 53 -2.89 -10.01 0.06
C PHE A 53 -2.68 -9.18 1.34
N THR A 54 -2.97 -9.77 2.50
CA THR A 54 -2.99 -9.09 3.80
C THR A 54 -1.76 -8.21 4.07
N ALA A 55 -0.54 -8.68 3.77
CA ALA A 55 0.67 -7.89 4.01
C ALA A 55 0.69 -6.59 3.19
N ASN A 56 0.34 -6.66 1.90
CA ASN A 56 0.31 -5.48 1.04
C ASN A 56 -0.89 -4.59 1.35
N SER A 57 -2.07 -5.16 1.57
CA SER A 57 -3.24 -4.36 1.99
C SER A 57 -2.91 -3.56 3.25
N MET A 58 -2.34 -4.19 4.29
CA MET A 58 -1.94 -3.47 5.52
C MET A 58 -0.83 -2.43 5.28
N ASN A 59 0.14 -2.70 4.40
CA ASN A 59 1.17 -1.71 4.06
C ASN A 59 0.58 -0.47 3.36
N CYS A 60 -0.42 -0.68 2.49
CA CYS A 60 -1.12 0.37 1.78
C CYS A 60 -2.04 1.16 2.72
N LEU A 61 -2.74 0.47 3.62
CA LEU A 61 -3.58 1.09 4.65
C LEU A 61 -2.77 1.97 5.59
N ASN A 62 -1.55 1.57 5.95
CA ASN A 62 -0.67 2.40 6.77
C ASN A 62 -0.29 3.73 6.08
N GLU A 63 -0.17 3.72 4.75
CA GLU A 63 0.03 4.92 3.94
C GLU A 63 -1.24 5.78 3.88
N ALA A 64 -2.42 5.14 3.79
CA ALA A 64 -3.72 5.81 3.74
C ALA A 64 -4.12 6.48 5.05
N ILE A 65 -3.87 5.82 6.19
CA ILE A 65 -4.06 6.39 7.54
C ILE A 65 -3.15 7.60 7.74
N GLY A 66 -2.02 7.67 7.02
CA GLY A 66 -1.06 8.77 7.13
C GLY A 66 0.11 8.48 8.08
N LEU A 67 0.21 7.27 8.63
CA LEU A 67 1.32 6.85 9.50
C LEU A 67 2.57 6.39 8.73
N ALA A 68 2.49 6.29 7.39
CA ALA A 68 3.62 5.99 6.54
C ALA A 68 3.78 6.99 5.39
N LEU A 69 5.03 7.19 4.99
CA LEU A 69 5.42 8.04 3.87
C LEU A 69 4.91 7.51 2.52
N PRO A 70 4.68 8.40 1.52
CA PRO A 70 4.30 8.00 0.17
C PRO A 70 5.26 6.99 -0.46
N GLY A 71 4.68 5.92 -1.01
CA GLY A 71 5.37 4.77 -1.61
C GLY A 71 5.68 3.62 -0.65
N ASN A 72 5.33 3.73 0.64
CA ASN A 72 5.49 2.66 1.62
C ASN A 72 4.72 1.40 1.21
N GLY A 73 3.51 1.54 0.69
CA GLY A 73 2.65 0.44 0.28
C GLY A 73 3.19 -0.38 -0.90
N THR A 74 3.87 0.28 -1.84
CA THR A 74 3.99 -0.25 -3.21
C THR A 74 5.41 -0.41 -3.75
N ILE A 75 6.40 0.30 -3.21
CA ILE A 75 7.79 0.18 -3.71
C ILE A 75 8.33 -1.22 -3.42
N VAL A 76 8.77 -1.98 -4.42
CA VAL A 76 9.28 -3.35 -4.20
C VAL A 76 10.50 -3.38 -3.27
N ALA A 77 10.65 -4.48 -2.52
CA ALA A 77 11.63 -4.61 -1.44
C ALA A 77 13.09 -4.47 -1.92
N THR A 78 13.38 -4.90 -3.14
CA THR A 78 14.71 -4.92 -3.78
C THR A 78 15.15 -3.56 -4.34
N HIS A 79 14.23 -2.61 -4.52
CA HIS A 79 14.53 -1.36 -5.22
C HIS A 79 15.29 -0.36 -4.33
N GLU A 80 16.23 0.42 -4.88
CA GLU A 80 16.99 1.42 -4.13
C GLU A 80 16.11 2.45 -3.40
N ASN A 81 14.99 2.84 -4.01
CA ASN A 81 13.99 3.73 -3.40
C ASN A 81 13.39 3.16 -2.10
N ARG A 82 13.39 1.82 -1.88
CA ARG A 82 12.98 1.23 -0.60
C ARG A 82 13.96 1.60 0.49
N LYS A 83 15.28 1.49 0.22
CA LYS A 83 16.33 1.96 1.14
C LYS A 83 16.20 3.47 1.38
N LYS A 84 15.98 4.26 0.33
CA LYS A 84 15.78 5.71 0.47
C LYS A 84 14.59 6.05 1.37
N LEU A 85 13.49 5.30 1.26
CA LEU A 85 12.31 5.46 2.12
C LEU A 85 12.64 5.21 3.60
N PHE A 86 13.50 4.22 3.91
CA PHE A 86 13.98 4.01 5.28
C PHE A 86 14.80 5.18 5.80
N GLU A 87 15.71 5.72 4.99
CA GLU A 87 16.53 6.89 5.35
C GLU A 87 15.66 8.14 5.58
N ASP A 88 14.69 8.38 4.70
CA ASP A 88 13.77 9.52 4.79
C ASP A 88 12.88 9.42 6.04
N ALA A 89 12.36 8.23 6.34
CA ALA A 89 11.56 8.01 7.56
C ALA A 89 12.41 8.11 8.84
N ALA A 90 13.66 7.65 8.80
CA ALA A 90 14.58 7.77 9.94
C ALA A 90 14.92 9.23 10.24
N LYS A 91 15.06 10.06 9.20
CA LYS A 91 15.21 11.51 9.37
C LYS A 91 13.93 12.13 9.93
N LEU A 92 12.78 11.82 9.35
CA LEU A 92 11.49 12.37 9.76
C LEU A 92 11.13 12.05 11.21
N ILE A 93 11.38 10.83 11.69
CA ILE A 93 11.03 10.49 13.08
C ILE A 93 11.85 11.30 14.09
N VAL A 94 13.10 11.62 13.76
CA VAL A 94 13.94 12.51 14.58
C VAL A 94 13.39 13.93 14.57
N GLU A 95 13.02 14.44 13.38
CA GLU A 95 12.39 15.77 13.24
C GLU A 95 11.07 15.86 14.02
N ASN A 96 10.22 14.84 13.92
CA ASN A 96 8.96 14.78 14.68
C ASN A 96 9.18 14.68 16.18
N ALA A 97 10.24 13.98 16.63
CA ALA A 97 10.59 13.95 18.06
C ALA A 97 10.97 15.35 18.56
N PHE A 98 11.76 16.11 17.80
CA PHE A 98 12.09 17.50 18.14
C PHE A 98 10.85 18.39 18.15
N ARG A 99 9.99 18.31 17.14
CA ARG A 99 8.71 19.06 17.10
C ARG A 99 7.86 18.80 18.34
N TYR A 100 7.75 17.54 18.77
CA TYR A 100 6.98 17.22 19.97
C TYR A 100 7.66 17.71 21.26
N TYR A 101 8.94 17.37 21.48
CA TYR A 101 9.62 17.63 22.76
C TYR A 101 10.10 19.07 22.94
N GLU A 102 10.47 19.77 21.87
CA GLU A 102 10.98 21.15 21.92
C GLU A 102 9.92 22.20 21.57
N GLU A 103 9.05 21.91 20.60
CA GLU A 103 8.03 22.87 20.14
C GLU A 103 6.64 22.59 20.74
N GLY A 104 6.43 21.43 21.36
CA GLY A 104 5.14 21.04 21.93
C GLY A 104 4.08 20.68 20.88
N ASP A 105 4.50 20.32 19.67
CA ASP A 105 3.59 20.01 18.57
C ASP A 105 3.01 18.60 18.72
N GLU A 106 1.78 18.50 19.24
CA GLU A 106 1.06 17.23 19.39
C GLU A 106 0.53 16.66 18.07
N SER A 107 0.55 17.42 16.96
CA SER A 107 0.01 16.96 15.67
C SER A 107 0.80 15.79 15.06
N VAL A 108 2.06 15.63 15.46
CA VAL A 108 2.94 14.54 14.99
C VAL A 108 2.73 13.22 15.73
N LEU A 109 1.92 13.21 16.81
CA LEU A 109 1.66 12.01 17.58
C LEU A 109 0.78 11.02 16.81
N PRO A 110 0.99 9.70 16.94
CA PRO A 110 0.21 8.71 16.21
C PRO A 110 -1.32 8.83 16.39
N ARG A 111 -1.80 9.21 17.59
CA ARG A 111 -3.24 9.39 17.86
C ARG A 111 -3.83 10.66 17.24
N SER A 112 -3.00 11.65 16.94
CA SER A 112 -3.41 12.86 16.22
C SER A 112 -3.56 12.59 14.72
N ILE A 113 -2.91 11.55 14.20
CA ILE A 113 -2.95 11.11 12.80
C ILE A 113 -4.01 10.02 12.59
N ALA A 114 -4.03 9.01 13.46
CA ALA A 114 -4.93 7.87 13.38
C ALA A 114 -6.33 8.21 13.93
N THR A 115 -7.01 9.16 13.28
CA THR A 115 -8.38 9.57 13.63
C THR A 115 -9.41 8.68 12.96
N ARG A 116 -10.69 8.81 13.37
CA ARG A 116 -11.82 8.10 12.75
C ARG A 116 -11.86 8.33 11.24
N GLU A 117 -11.65 9.57 10.80
CA GLU A 117 -11.64 9.98 9.39
C GLU A 117 -10.49 9.31 8.62
N ALA A 118 -9.31 9.19 9.24
CA ALA A 118 -8.19 8.47 8.65
C ALA A 118 -8.52 6.97 8.47
N PHE A 119 -9.22 6.34 9.42
CA PHE A 119 -9.69 4.95 9.28
C PHE A 119 -10.79 4.78 8.24
N LEU A 120 -11.73 5.73 8.13
CA LEU A 120 -12.73 5.74 7.06
C LEU A 120 -12.06 5.82 5.68
N ASN A 121 -11.07 6.71 5.53
CA ASN A 121 -10.27 6.81 4.32
C ASN A 121 -9.51 5.52 4.00
N ALA A 122 -8.88 4.91 5.00
CA ALA A 122 -8.19 3.64 4.84
C ALA A 122 -9.13 2.54 4.36
N MET A 123 -10.31 2.40 4.98
CA MET A 123 -11.29 1.39 4.58
C MET A 123 -11.84 1.65 3.17
N THR A 124 -12.08 2.92 2.79
CA THR A 124 -12.43 3.29 1.41
C THR A 124 -11.33 2.85 0.44
N LEU A 125 -10.06 3.09 0.75
CA LEU A 125 -8.96 2.62 -0.09
C LEU A 125 -8.95 1.10 -0.23
N ASP A 126 -9.11 0.37 0.88
CA ASP A 126 -9.07 -1.09 0.89
C ASP A 126 -10.18 -1.70 0.02
N ILE A 127 -11.39 -1.15 0.08
CA ILE A 127 -12.49 -1.53 -0.82
C ILE A 127 -12.15 -1.20 -2.27
N ALA A 128 -11.60 0.00 -2.52
CA ALA A 128 -11.23 0.42 -3.87
C ALA A 128 -10.17 -0.47 -4.50
N MET A 129 -9.27 -1.03 -3.69
CA MET A 129 -8.21 -1.93 -4.13
C MET A 129 -8.60 -3.41 -4.14
N GLY A 130 -9.77 -3.75 -3.59
CA GLY A 130 -10.17 -5.14 -3.37
C GLY A 130 -9.21 -5.86 -2.43
N GLY A 131 -8.87 -5.22 -1.31
CA GLY A 131 -7.94 -5.75 -0.31
C GLY A 131 -8.43 -6.99 0.44
N SER A 132 -7.53 -7.55 1.24
CA SER A 132 -7.77 -8.77 2.01
C SER A 132 -8.88 -8.58 3.06
N THR A 133 -9.80 -9.52 3.22
CA THR A 133 -10.84 -9.45 4.26
C THR A 133 -10.25 -9.39 5.70
N ASN A 134 -9.00 -9.80 5.89
CA ASN A 134 -8.31 -9.68 7.18
C ASN A 134 -8.04 -8.23 7.60
N THR A 135 -8.05 -7.28 6.65
CA THR A 135 -7.89 -5.85 6.96
C THR A 135 -9.00 -5.34 7.89
N VAL A 136 -10.21 -5.89 7.80
CA VAL A 136 -11.32 -5.59 8.70
C VAL A 136 -10.92 -5.82 10.16
N LEU A 137 -10.35 -6.99 10.46
CA LEU A 137 -9.93 -7.35 11.81
C LEU A 137 -8.80 -6.44 12.29
N HIS A 138 -7.82 -6.18 11.42
CA HIS A 138 -6.68 -5.36 11.76
C HIS A 138 -7.03 -3.88 11.94
N LEU A 139 -7.85 -3.29 11.07
CA LEU A 139 -8.29 -1.89 11.17
C LEU A 139 -9.11 -1.66 12.44
N LEU A 140 -10.02 -2.58 12.78
CA LEU A 140 -10.79 -2.49 14.04
C LEU A 140 -9.86 -2.54 15.27
N ALA A 141 -8.85 -3.41 15.26
CA ALA A 141 -7.89 -3.51 16.36
C ALA A 141 -7.02 -2.25 16.49
N VAL A 142 -6.51 -1.72 15.37
CA VAL A 142 -5.68 -0.51 15.36
C VAL A 142 -6.51 0.73 15.74
N ALA A 143 -7.76 0.83 15.27
CA ALA A 143 -8.66 1.91 15.67
C ALA A 143 -8.98 1.89 17.16
N HIS A 144 -9.18 0.70 17.73
CA HIS A 144 -9.37 0.54 19.17
C HIS A 144 -8.17 1.07 19.97
N GLU A 145 -6.94 0.72 19.58
CA GLU A 145 -5.72 1.21 20.23
C GLU A 145 -5.50 2.72 20.04
N ALA A 146 -5.89 3.25 18.87
CA ALA A 146 -5.85 4.68 18.58
C ALA A 146 -6.90 5.47 19.38
N GLY A 147 -7.91 4.80 19.96
CA GLY A 147 -9.07 5.45 20.57
C GLY A 147 -10.00 6.10 19.54
N ALA A 148 -9.90 5.69 18.27
CA ALA A 148 -10.76 6.17 17.20
C ALA A 148 -12.07 5.38 17.22
N ASP A 149 -13.21 6.07 17.22
CA ASP A 149 -14.50 5.42 17.08
C ASP A 149 -14.65 4.94 15.63
N PHE A 150 -14.23 3.73 15.27
CA PHE A 150 -14.40 3.13 13.95
C PHE A 150 -14.96 1.71 14.14
N LYS A 151 -16.10 1.42 13.50
CA LYS A 151 -16.92 0.24 13.78
C LYS A 151 -17.22 -0.56 12.54
N MET A 152 -17.73 -1.79 12.75
CA MET A 152 -18.17 -2.66 11.66
C MET A 152 -19.25 -2.02 10.79
N ASP A 153 -20.14 -1.20 11.36
CA ASP A 153 -21.19 -0.48 10.63
C ASP A 153 -20.61 0.52 9.61
N ASP A 154 -19.45 1.11 9.92
CA ASP A 154 -18.76 2.01 8.99
C ASP A 154 -18.26 1.22 7.76
N ILE A 155 -17.76 0.00 7.99
CA ILE A 155 -17.28 -0.89 6.93
C ILE A 155 -18.42 -1.29 6.00
N ASP A 156 -19.57 -1.71 6.54
CA ASP A 156 -20.76 -2.03 5.73
C ASP A 156 -21.22 -0.81 4.92
N MET A 157 -21.29 0.37 5.55
CA MET A 157 -21.69 1.61 4.88
C MET A 157 -20.76 1.96 3.71
N LEU A 158 -19.44 1.88 3.91
CA LEU A 158 -18.45 2.18 2.89
C LEU A 158 -18.48 1.15 1.76
N SER A 159 -18.66 -0.14 2.07
CA SER A 159 -18.71 -1.21 1.06
C SER A 159 -19.81 -1.02 0.00
N ARG A 160 -20.90 -0.32 0.37
CA ARG A 160 -22.03 -0.04 -0.52
C ARG A 160 -21.82 1.18 -1.42
N LYS A 161 -20.84 2.04 -1.10
CA LYS A 161 -20.61 3.33 -1.76
C LYS A 161 -19.32 3.35 -2.57
N THR A 162 -18.30 2.62 -2.11
CA THR A 162 -16.97 2.69 -2.69
C THR A 162 -16.82 1.77 -3.89
N PRO A 163 -16.45 2.28 -5.08
CA PRO A 163 -16.20 1.45 -6.25
C PRO A 163 -14.85 0.72 -6.13
N CYS A 164 -14.76 -0.51 -6.66
CA CYS A 164 -13.47 -1.17 -6.85
C CYS A 164 -12.78 -0.62 -8.10
N LEU A 165 -11.71 0.16 -7.88
CA LEU A 165 -10.94 0.87 -8.91
C LEU A 165 -9.75 0.03 -9.39
N CYS A 166 -9.07 -0.68 -8.49
CA CYS A 166 -7.84 -1.39 -8.81
C CYS A 166 -8.07 -2.90 -8.87
N LYS A 167 -7.88 -3.48 -10.05
CA LYS A 167 -7.84 -4.93 -10.23
C LYS A 167 -6.39 -5.39 -10.21
N VAL A 168 -5.98 -5.99 -9.10
CA VAL A 168 -4.64 -6.55 -8.85
C VAL A 168 -4.83 -7.99 -8.38
N ALA A 169 -3.86 -8.88 -8.58
CA ALA A 169 -3.87 -10.23 -8.02
C ALA A 169 -4.31 -10.19 -6.55
N PRO A 170 -5.29 -11.01 -6.12
CA PRO A 170 -5.88 -12.14 -6.85
C PRO A 170 -7.06 -11.81 -7.79
N ASN A 171 -7.55 -10.56 -7.84
CA ASN A 171 -8.69 -10.17 -8.69
C ASN A 171 -8.39 -10.29 -10.21
N THR A 172 -7.11 -10.32 -10.57
CA THR A 172 -6.62 -10.55 -11.94
C THR A 172 -5.24 -11.16 -11.87
N GLN A 173 -4.91 -12.02 -12.83
CA GLN A 173 -3.57 -12.61 -12.98
C GLN A 173 -2.57 -11.70 -13.70
N LYS A 174 -3.03 -10.53 -14.16
CA LYS A 174 -2.23 -9.64 -15.04
C LYS A 174 -1.40 -8.61 -14.29
N TYR A 175 -1.82 -8.19 -13.12
CA TYR A 175 -1.25 -7.04 -12.42
C TYR A 175 -0.94 -7.38 -10.98
N HIS A 176 0.22 -6.94 -10.51
CA HIS A 176 0.73 -7.14 -9.16
C HIS A 176 1.01 -5.78 -8.50
N VAL A 177 1.41 -5.78 -7.22
CA VAL A 177 1.62 -4.52 -6.48
C VAL A 177 2.70 -3.62 -7.12
N GLN A 178 3.68 -4.21 -7.80
CA GLN A 178 4.66 -3.44 -8.57
C GLN A 178 4.02 -2.60 -9.69
N ASP A 179 2.92 -3.06 -10.30
CA ASP A 179 2.20 -2.33 -11.33
C ASP A 179 1.38 -1.20 -10.72
N VAL A 180 0.84 -1.40 -9.51
CA VAL A 180 0.20 -0.33 -8.73
C VAL A 180 1.23 0.77 -8.42
N ASN A 181 2.45 0.41 -8.04
CA ASN A 181 3.51 1.40 -7.84
C ASN A 181 3.74 2.23 -9.10
N ARG A 182 3.82 1.56 -10.26
CA ARG A 182 4.05 2.22 -11.56
C ARG A 182 2.89 3.09 -12.02
N ALA A 183 1.68 2.77 -11.57
CA ALA A 183 0.48 3.58 -11.81
C ALA A 183 0.33 4.77 -10.84
N GLY A 184 1.34 5.06 -10.00
CA GLY A 184 1.31 6.19 -9.05
C GLY A 184 1.07 5.80 -7.59
N GLY A 185 1.06 4.49 -7.30
CA GLY A 185 0.96 3.96 -5.94
C GLY A 185 -0.34 4.34 -5.23
N ILE A 186 -0.28 4.43 -3.90
CA ILE A 186 -1.47 4.65 -3.08
C ILE A 186 -2.00 6.08 -3.19
N ILE A 187 -1.12 7.07 -3.26
CA ILE A 187 -1.55 8.47 -3.38
C ILE A 187 -2.36 8.72 -4.66
N ALA A 188 -2.01 8.08 -5.78
CA ALA A 188 -2.81 8.20 -7.01
C ALA A 188 -4.22 7.61 -6.85
N ILE A 189 -4.38 6.51 -6.09
CA ILE A 189 -5.71 5.94 -5.80
C ILE A 189 -6.49 6.85 -4.87
N MET A 190 -5.84 7.40 -3.84
CA MET A 190 -6.46 8.38 -2.93
C MET A 190 -6.91 9.65 -3.67
N ASP A 191 -6.15 10.10 -4.66
CA ASP A 191 -6.50 11.22 -5.54
C ASP A 191 -7.79 10.94 -6.33
N GLU A 192 -7.91 9.77 -6.97
CA GLU A 192 -9.14 9.39 -7.69
C GLU A 192 -10.36 9.28 -6.75
N LEU A 193 -10.17 8.75 -5.54
CA LEU A 193 -11.20 8.71 -4.52
C LEU A 193 -11.59 10.11 -4.03
N ALA A 194 -10.61 11.03 -3.92
CA ALA A 194 -10.83 12.42 -3.51
C ALA A 194 -11.63 13.19 -4.58
N LYS A 195 -11.32 13.00 -5.87
CA LYS A 195 -12.10 13.54 -7.00
C LYS A 195 -13.56 13.07 -6.95
N GLY A 196 -13.79 11.85 -6.47
CA GLY A 196 -15.12 11.28 -6.23
C GLY A 196 -15.82 11.74 -4.94
N GLY A 197 -15.14 12.53 -4.09
CA GLY A 197 -15.66 12.94 -2.78
C GLY A 197 -15.83 11.78 -1.79
N LEU A 198 -15.05 10.71 -1.94
CA LEU A 198 -15.16 9.47 -1.16
C LEU A 198 -14.19 9.41 0.04
N VAL A 199 -13.27 10.35 0.13
CA VAL A 199 -12.27 10.45 1.20
C VAL A 199 -12.20 11.88 1.74
N ASP A 200 -11.89 12.03 3.02
CA ASP A 200 -11.62 13.31 3.66
C ASP A 200 -10.16 13.71 3.46
N THR A 201 -9.91 14.76 2.69
CA THR A 201 -8.55 15.22 2.37
C THR A 201 -7.91 16.08 3.46
N ASN A 202 -8.63 16.42 4.53
CA ASN A 202 -8.10 17.26 5.62
C ASN A 202 -7.33 16.47 6.67
N VAL A 203 -7.35 15.13 6.62
CA VAL A 203 -6.63 14.29 7.58
C VAL A 203 -5.13 14.56 7.51
N HIS A 204 -4.49 14.64 8.69
CA HIS A 204 -3.06 14.87 8.82
C HIS A 204 -2.26 13.59 8.63
N ARG A 205 -0.97 13.77 8.31
CA ARG A 205 -0.03 12.69 8.06
C ARG A 205 1.26 12.89 8.85
N VAL A 206 2.03 11.83 8.98
CA VAL A 206 3.30 11.80 9.73
C VAL A 206 4.36 12.74 9.15
N ASP A 207 4.26 13.07 7.87
CA ASP A 207 5.12 14.03 7.16
C ASP A 207 4.68 15.50 7.34
N GLY A 208 3.67 15.75 8.20
CA GLY A 208 3.17 17.08 8.52
C GLY A 208 2.21 17.67 7.48
N MET A 209 1.98 16.97 6.37
CA MET A 209 1.02 17.39 5.35
C MET A 209 -0.39 16.90 5.70
N THR A 210 -1.40 17.58 5.14
CA THR A 210 -2.73 17.02 4.93
C THR A 210 -2.73 16.02 3.77
N LEU A 211 -3.75 15.17 3.68
CA LEU A 211 -3.92 14.30 2.53
C LEU A 211 -4.07 15.11 1.22
N ALA A 212 -4.73 16.27 1.24
CA ALA A 212 -4.81 17.17 0.08
C ALA A 212 -3.42 17.59 -0.43
N GLU A 213 -2.55 18.06 0.45
CA GLU A 213 -1.19 18.47 0.10
C GLU A 213 -0.34 17.29 -0.37
N ALA A 214 -0.51 16.11 0.24
CA ALA A 214 0.16 14.90 -0.21
C ALA A 214 -0.31 14.47 -1.62
N ILE A 215 -1.62 14.56 -1.91
CA ILE A 215 -2.18 14.30 -3.24
C ILE A 215 -1.60 15.28 -4.26
N ASP A 216 -1.62 16.57 -3.97
CA ASP A 216 -1.12 17.61 -4.86
C ASP A 216 0.37 17.41 -5.20
N ARG A 217 1.17 17.03 -4.20
CA ARG A 217 2.61 16.83 -4.37
C ARG A 217 2.99 15.48 -4.98
N TYR A 218 2.25 14.40 -4.69
CA TYR A 218 2.66 13.03 -5.04
C TYR A 218 1.77 12.32 -6.07
N SER A 219 0.55 12.79 -6.36
CA SER A 219 -0.26 12.18 -7.43
C SER A 219 0.40 12.44 -8.78
N ILE A 220 0.61 11.38 -9.57
CA ILE A 220 1.21 11.49 -10.91
C ILE A 220 0.32 12.24 -11.92
N THR A 221 -0.95 12.47 -11.57
CA THR A 221 -1.89 13.26 -12.39
C THR A 221 -2.05 14.69 -11.90
N SER A 222 -1.42 15.05 -10.77
CA SER A 222 -1.42 16.42 -10.26
C SER A 222 -0.61 17.35 -11.18
N PRO A 223 -1.06 18.60 -11.40
CA PRO A 223 -0.24 19.61 -12.07
C PRO A 223 1.03 19.98 -11.29
N ASP A 224 1.01 19.80 -9.95
CA ASP A 224 2.08 20.20 -9.03
C ASP A 224 2.94 19.00 -8.56
N VAL A 225 2.85 17.87 -9.27
CA VAL A 225 3.59 16.65 -8.98
C VAL A 225 5.10 16.91 -8.85
N CYS A 226 5.69 16.49 -7.73
CA CYS A 226 7.11 16.69 -7.50
C CYS A 226 7.96 15.64 -8.22
N LYS A 227 9.22 16.01 -8.51
CA LYS A 227 10.19 15.08 -9.13
C LYS A 227 10.44 13.82 -8.30
N GLU A 228 10.33 13.93 -6.98
CA GLU A 228 10.51 12.80 -6.06
C GLU A 228 9.41 11.76 -6.23
N ALA A 229 8.17 12.20 -6.45
CA ALA A 229 7.03 11.32 -6.74
C ALA A 229 7.23 10.56 -8.05
N ILE A 230 7.61 11.27 -9.12
CA ILE A 230 7.90 10.65 -10.42
C ILE A 230 9.00 9.59 -10.27
N LYS A 231 10.08 9.90 -9.54
CA LYS A 231 11.18 8.95 -9.30
C LYS A 231 10.74 7.73 -8.47
N LYS A 232 9.85 7.90 -7.48
CA LYS A 232 9.30 6.81 -6.66
C LYS A 232 8.44 5.87 -7.49
N TYR A 233 7.55 6.42 -8.32
CA TYR A 233 6.61 5.63 -9.10
C TYR A 233 7.21 5.09 -10.40
N SER A 234 8.36 5.61 -10.85
CA SER A 234 9.17 4.96 -11.88
C SER A 234 9.95 3.73 -11.38
N SER A 235 9.88 3.37 -10.09
CA SER A 235 10.51 2.16 -9.57
C SER A 235 10.00 0.92 -10.28
N ALA A 236 10.93 0.12 -10.79
CA ALA A 236 10.66 -1.13 -11.47
C ALA A 236 11.46 -2.28 -10.84
N ALA A 237 11.01 -3.50 -11.08
CA ALA A 237 11.74 -4.70 -10.77
C ALA A 237 13.19 -4.62 -11.29
N ALA A 238 14.16 -5.03 -10.47
CA ALA A 238 15.55 -5.10 -10.91
C ALA A 238 15.76 -6.21 -11.96
N GLY A 239 14.83 -7.17 -12.05
CA GLY A 239 14.91 -8.32 -12.96
C GLY A 239 16.10 -9.24 -12.66
N LYS A 240 16.69 -9.09 -11.47
CA LYS A 240 17.76 -9.95 -10.98
C LYS A 240 17.16 -10.93 -9.98
N PHE A 241 16.83 -12.10 -10.50
CA PHE A 241 16.53 -13.28 -9.70
C PHE A 241 17.80 -13.67 -8.93
N ASN A 242 17.72 -13.83 -7.60
CA ASN A 242 18.85 -14.27 -6.79
C ASN A 242 19.13 -15.76 -6.98
#